data_AF-A0A956G1M0-F1
#
_entry.id   AF-A0A956G1M0-F1
#
_cell.length_a   1.000
_cell.length_b   1.000
_cell.length_c   1.000
_cell.angle_alpha   90.00
_cell.angle_beta   90.00
_cell.angle_gamma   90.00
#
_symmetry.space_group_name_H-M   'P 1'
#
loop_
_entity.id
_entity.type
_entity.pdbx_description
1 polymer ?
#
loop_
_entity_poly.entity_id
_entity_poly.type
_entity_poly.pdbx_seq_one_letter_code
_entity_poly.pdbx_strand_id
1 'polypeptide(L)'
;ALSLANNHAFDLRAEGMEQTPEILLKKKLVPLGAARAEDPLFRLETIERKNWRIGFLAVTSRRNAPDFEGAPRLPFITSKEFETELGPLIDAAQETHDAVFVVIHWGDEYADAPASYQQRYARRLIDRGAAGVIGHHPHVLQGIERYKHGVIAYSMGNFLFENTNEIPRLTGILRVRLAPGEGCIDELRFHPAYIKRYPTPHPVPAEKGMGKVVRRRVRDLSKELGKTVFEVEEEDLVLRGFDCPPVPIRPEPGAADTDTDTDGDTDGDTTAGE
;
A
#
# COMPACT_ATOMS: atom_id res chain seq x y z
N ALA A 1 -5.10 -7.87 6.66
CA ALA A 1 -5.18 -6.45 7.07
C ALA A 1 -6.30 -5.80 6.30
N LEU A 2 -6.85 -4.68 6.79
CA LEU A 2 -7.88 -3.89 6.11
C LEU A 2 -7.59 -2.41 6.33
N SER A 3 -7.61 -1.61 5.25
CA SER A 3 -7.46 -0.16 5.36
C SER A 3 -8.74 0.49 5.84
N LEU A 4 -8.63 1.32 6.87
CA LEU A 4 -9.70 2.16 7.42
C LEU A 4 -9.54 3.64 7.04
N ALA A 5 -8.45 4.01 6.38
CA ALA A 5 -8.23 5.37 5.91
C ALA A 5 -9.12 5.65 4.68
N ASN A 6 -10.34 6.13 4.91
CA ASN A 6 -11.29 6.50 3.87
C ASN A 6 -12.25 7.59 4.35
N ASN A 7 -13.01 8.19 3.43
CA ASN A 7 -13.91 9.30 3.72
C ASN A 7 -15.15 8.91 4.55
N HIS A 8 -15.51 7.64 4.59
CA HIS A 8 -16.64 7.07 5.34
C HIS A 8 -16.27 6.59 6.74
N ALA A 9 -15.03 6.77 7.18
CA ALA A 9 -14.60 6.32 8.49
C ALA A 9 -15.35 7.00 9.65
N PHE A 10 -16.02 8.14 9.41
CA PHE A 10 -16.84 8.85 10.41
C PHE A 10 -18.35 8.57 10.29
N ASP A 11 -18.80 7.65 9.43
CA ASP A 11 -20.24 7.40 9.22
C ASP A 11 -20.96 6.94 10.51
N LEU A 12 -20.23 6.22 11.37
CA LEU A 12 -20.67 5.81 12.71
C LEU A 12 -20.07 6.69 13.82
N ARG A 13 -19.63 7.90 13.47
CA ARG A 13 -19.04 8.91 14.37
C ARG A 13 -17.81 8.39 15.13
N ALA A 14 -17.42 9.08 16.21
CA ALA A 14 -16.25 8.74 17.02
C ALA A 14 -16.30 7.30 17.56
N GLU A 15 -17.47 6.83 18.01
CA GLU A 15 -17.64 5.46 18.50
C GLU A 15 -17.29 4.43 17.42
N GLY A 16 -17.73 4.62 16.18
CA GLY A 16 -17.37 3.74 15.07
C GLY A 16 -15.87 3.76 14.74
N MET A 17 -15.23 4.92 14.81
CA MET A 17 -13.79 5.06 14.61
C MET A 17 -12.97 4.32 15.67
N GLU A 18 -13.45 4.27 16.91
CA GLU A 18 -12.79 3.57 18.02
C GLU A 18 -13.05 2.05 17.97
N GLN A 19 -14.31 1.65 17.73
CA GLN A 19 -14.71 0.24 17.76
C GLN A 19 -14.21 -0.54 16.54
N THR A 20 -14.16 0.05 15.35
CA THR A 20 -13.82 -0.68 14.12
C THR A 20 -12.41 -1.28 14.15
N PRO A 21 -11.34 -0.53 14.50
CA PRO A 21 -10.00 -1.10 14.65
C PRO A 21 -9.95 -2.24 15.67
N GLU A 22 -10.62 -2.10 16.82
CA GLU A 22 -10.67 -3.16 17.83
C GLU A 22 -11.34 -4.44 17.32
N ILE A 23 -12.45 -4.30 16.59
CA ILE A 23 -13.15 -5.43 15.98
C ILE A 23 -12.24 -6.14 14.99
N LEU A 24 -11.51 -5.41 14.15
CA LEU A 24 -10.56 -6.00 13.20
C LEU A 24 -9.45 -6.77 13.92
N LEU A 25 -8.87 -6.20 14.99
CA LEU A 25 -7.86 -6.86 15.80
C LEU A 25 -8.40 -8.15 16.44
N LYS A 26 -9.61 -8.13 17.00
CA LYS A 26 -10.30 -9.33 17.53
C LYS A 26 -10.52 -10.39 16.44
N LYS A 27 -10.69 -9.98 15.18
CA LYS A 27 -10.77 -10.87 13.99
C LYS A 27 -9.41 -11.20 13.38
N LYS A 28 -8.30 -10.86 14.04
CA LYS A 28 -6.91 -11.11 13.59
C LYS A 28 -6.57 -10.40 12.27
N LEU A 29 -7.22 -9.27 12.00
CA LEU A 29 -6.93 -8.38 10.89
C LEU A 29 -6.24 -7.12 11.41
N VAL A 30 -5.12 -6.75 10.80
CA VAL A 30 -4.43 -5.49 11.11
C VAL A 30 -5.23 -4.31 10.51
N PRO A 31 -5.67 -3.33 11.31
CA PRO A 31 -6.32 -2.11 10.83
C PRO A 31 -5.27 -1.12 10.31
N LEU A 32 -5.21 -0.91 9.00
CA LEU A 32 -4.27 0.02 8.39
C LEU A 32 -4.88 1.41 8.36
N GLY A 33 -4.13 2.43 8.81
CA GLY A 33 -4.58 3.82 8.70
C GLY A 33 -5.84 4.13 9.51
N ALA A 34 -6.05 3.41 10.61
CA ALA A 34 -7.10 3.71 11.56
C ALA A 34 -6.94 5.12 12.15
N ALA A 35 -8.08 5.79 12.35
CA ALA A 35 -8.12 7.06 13.06
C ALA A 35 -7.60 6.90 14.49
N ARG A 36 -7.02 7.97 15.06
CA ARG A 36 -6.43 7.97 16.40
C ARG A 36 -6.44 9.34 17.05
N ALA A 37 -6.46 9.37 18.37
CA ALA A 37 -6.35 10.63 19.11
C ALA A 37 -4.90 11.15 19.09
N GLU A 38 -3.92 10.26 19.30
CA GLU A 38 -2.52 10.59 19.53
C GLU A 38 -1.67 10.59 18.25
N ASP A 39 -0.63 11.43 18.25
CA ASP A 39 0.41 11.41 17.22
C ASP A 39 1.38 10.23 17.40
N PRO A 40 2.04 9.77 16.32
CA PRO A 40 1.94 10.27 14.96
C PRO A 40 0.68 9.77 14.23
N LEU A 41 0.03 10.64 13.45
CA LEU A 41 -1.10 10.25 12.57
C LEU A 41 -0.65 9.32 11.44
N PHE A 42 0.41 9.70 10.74
CA PHE A 42 1.03 8.89 9.70
C PHE A 42 2.01 7.92 10.34
N ARG A 43 1.81 6.62 10.14
CA ARG A 43 2.78 5.62 10.58
C ARG A 43 2.77 4.41 9.67
N LEU A 44 3.90 3.71 9.65
CA LEU A 44 4.05 2.44 8.98
C LEU A 44 3.44 1.32 9.85
N GLU A 45 2.43 0.65 9.34
CA GLU A 45 1.89 -0.56 9.95
C GLU A 45 2.61 -1.77 9.37
N THR A 46 3.24 -2.58 10.24
CA THR A 46 4.08 -3.70 9.80
C THR A 46 3.32 -5.01 9.90
N ILE A 47 3.39 -5.83 8.85
CA ILE A 47 2.89 -7.19 8.84
C ILE A 47 4.07 -8.15 8.64
N GLU A 48 4.34 -8.94 9.69
CA GLU A 48 5.37 -9.97 9.66
C GLU A 48 4.74 -11.35 9.48
N ARG A 49 5.22 -12.11 8.50
CA ARG A 49 4.78 -13.49 8.22
C ARG A 49 5.94 -14.32 7.71
N LYS A 50 6.27 -15.41 8.43
CA LYS A 50 7.49 -16.17 8.19
C LYS A 50 8.70 -15.22 8.25
N ASN A 51 9.48 -15.13 7.19
CA ASN A 51 10.68 -14.30 7.11
C ASN A 51 10.42 -12.98 6.35
N TRP A 52 9.15 -12.65 6.09
CA TRP A 52 8.76 -11.43 5.41
C TRP A 52 8.27 -10.38 6.39
N ARG A 53 8.76 -9.16 6.23
CA ARG A 53 8.38 -7.96 6.94
C ARG A 53 7.93 -6.90 5.94
N ILE A 54 6.60 -6.76 5.80
CA ILE A 54 5.99 -5.85 4.82
C ILE A 54 5.39 -4.65 5.55
N GLY A 55 5.79 -3.45 5.13
CA GLY A 55 5.28 -2.19 5.66
C GLY A 55 4.10 -1.67 4.86
N PHE A 56 3.10 -1.11 5.54
CA PHE A 56 1.94 -0.48 4.93
C PHE A 56 1.73 0.93 5.46
N LEU A 57 1.70 1.92 4.56
CA LEU A 57 1.27 3.28 4.86
C LEU A 57 -0.15 3.48 4.32
N ALA A 58 -1.13 3.62 5.19
CA ALA A 58 -2.52 3.81 4.79
C ALA A 58 -3.03 5.22 5.12
N VAL A 59 -3.47 5.95 4.11
CA VAL A 59 -3.86 7.37 4.21
C VAL A 59 -5.08 7.69 3.34
N THR A 60 -5.73 8.82 3.61
CA THR A 60 -6.81 9.33 2.75
C THR A 60 -6.64 10.81 2.42
N SER A 61 -7.03 11.22 1.22
CA SER A 61 -7.16 12.64 0.84
C SER A 61 -8.63 13.07 0.70
N ARG A 62 -9.55 12.26 1.25
CA ARG A 62 -11.00 12.49 1.23
C ARG A 62 -11.57 12.30 2.63
N ARG A 63 -12.50 13.17 3.01
CA ARG A 63 -13.24 13.08 4.28
C ARG A 63 -14.64 13.65 4.09
N ASN A 64 -15.63 12.97 4.65
CA ASN A 64 -17.02 13.45 4.65
C ASN A 64 -17.35 14.33 5.86
N ALA A 65 -16.46 14.35 6.86
CA ALA A 65 -16.60 15.13 8.08
C ALA A 65 -15.27 15.82 8.45
N PRO A 66 -15.32 16.99 9.11
CA PRO A 66 -14.12 17.60 9.69
C PRO A 66 -13.64 16.79 10.91
N ASP A 67 -12.47 17.15 11.44
CA ASP A 67 -12.02 16.64 12.73
C ASP A 67 -12.83 17.32 13.85
N PHE A 68 -13.18 16.54 14.87
CA PHE A 68 -13.89 17.03 16.06
C PHE A 68 -12.97 16.93 17.27
N GLU A 69 -13.04 17.92 18.16
CA GLU A 69 -12.29 17.90 19.41
C GLU A 69 -12.65 16.66 20.23
N GLY A 70 -11.62 15.97 20.75
CA GLY A 70 -11.77 14.73 21.51
C GLY A 70 -12.08 13.49 20.67
N ALA A 71 -12.28 13.60 19.36
CA ALA A 71 -12.48 12.45 18.48
C ALA A 71 -11.16 11.98 17.85
N PRO A 72 -11.02 10.68 17.53
CA PRO A 72 -9.90 10.19 16.73
C PRO A 72 -9.82 10.89 15.36
N ARG A 73 -8.61 11.25 14.95
CA ARG A 73 -8.31 11.89 13.66
C ARG A 73 -7.86 10.85 12.64
N LEU A 74 -8.38 10.94 11.41
CA LEU A 74 -7.90 10.11 10.31
C LEU A 74 -6.48 10.52 9.90
N PRO A 75 -5.67 9.61 9.34
CA PRO A 75 -4.45 9.97 8.62
C PRO A 75 -4.81 10.64 7.28
N PHE A 76 -5.41 11.84 7.38
CA PHE A 76 -5.80 12.67 6.26
C PHE A 76 -4.59 13.40 5.73
N ILE A 77 -4.31 13.27 4.44
CA ILE A 77 -3.15 13.85 3.78
C ILE A 77 -3.58 14.75 2.62
N THR A 78 -2.98 15.94 2.54
CA THR A 78 -3.16 16.82 1.38
C THR A 78 -2.14 16.52 0.28
N SER A 79 -2.41 17.01 -0.92
CA SER A 79 -1.47 16.93 -2.05
C SER A 79 -0.06 17.46 -1.69
N LYS A 80 0.04 18.44 -0.80
CA LYS A 80 1.33 19.08 -0.47
C LYS A 80 2.14 18.27 0.54
N GLU A 81 1.48 17.43 1.34
CA GLU A 81 2.07 16.70 2.46
C GLU A 81 2.56 15.30 2.07
N PHE A 82 2.17 14.78 0.90
CA PHE A 82 2.57 13.44 0.44
C PHE A 82 4.05 13.15 0.61
N GLU A 83 4.88 14.06 0.11
CA GLU A 83 6.30 13.84 0.08
C GLU A 83 6.94 14.09 1.45
N THR A 84 6.48 15.11 2.18
CA THR A 84 7.06 15.50 3.47
C THR A 84 6.68 14.54 4.59
N GLU A 85 5.47 13.98 4.57
CA GLU A 85 4.96 13.10 5.62
C GLU A 85 5.23 11.63 5.34
N LEU A 86 5.06 11.17 4.08
CA LEU A 86 5.21 9.74 3.75
C LEU A 86 6.61 9.39 3.26
N GLY A 87 7.31 10.31 2.59
CA GLY A 87 8.66 10.08 2.08
C GLY A 87 9.62 9.59 3.17
N PRO A 88 9.80 10.31 4.29
CA PRO A 88 10.70 9.90 5.36
C PRO A 88 10.34 8.53 5.97
N LEU A 89 9.04 8.20 6.04
CA LEU A 89 8.59 6.90 6.55
C LEU A 89 8.95 5.75 5.59
N ILE A 90 8.91 6.00 4.28
CA ILE A 90 9.34 5.02 3.26
C ILE A 90 10.85 4.87 3.30
N ASP A 91 11.59 6.00 3.38
CA ASP A 91 13.05 6.04 3.41
C ASP A 91 13.57 5.24 4.62
N ALA A 92 13.04 5.50 5.82
CA ALA A 92 13.43 4.77 7.04
C ALA A 92 13.07 3.27 7.00
N ALA A 93 12.02 2.90 6.26
CA ALA A 93 11.59 1.51 6.15
C ALA A 93 12.48 0.69 5.20
N GLN A 94 13.25 1.32 4.31
CA GLN A 94 14.11 0.59 3.36
C GLN A 94 15.15 -0.29 4.06
N GLU A 95 15.60 0.10 5.26
CA GLU A 95 16.59 -0.65 6.02
C GLU A 95 15.99 -1.86 6.76
N THR A 96 14.69 -1.80 7.10
CA THR A 96 14.07 -2.77 8.02
C THR A 96 12.91 -3.57 7.43
N HIS A 97 12.43 -3.26 6.22
CA HIS A 97 11.31 -3.94 5.58
C HIS A 97 11.70 -4.47 4.20
N ASP A 98 11.09 -5.59 3.80
CA ASP A 98 11.32 -6.17 2.47
C ASP A 98 10.58 -5.39 1.39
N ALA A 99 9.42 -4.84 1.73
CA ALA A 99 8.67 -3.99 0.82
C ALA A 99 7.76 -3.05 1.60
N VAL A 100 7.55 -1.86 1.05
CA VAL A 100 6.59 -0.88 1.56
C VAL A 100 5.50 -0.65 0.53
N PHE A 101 4.25 -0.79 0.94
CA PHE A 101 3.07 -0.45 0.13
C PHE A 101 2.36 0.77 0.71
N VAL A 102 2.04 1.74 -0.15
CA VAL A 102 1.18 2.86 0.20
C VAL A 102 -0.24 2.55 -0.25
N VAL A 103 -1.19 2.48 0.68
CA VAL A 103 -2.61 2.30 0.40
C VAL A 103 -3.31 3.64 0.58
N ILE A 104 -3.89 4.16 -0.49
CA ILE A 104 -4.41 5.52 -0.49
C ILE A 104 -5.85 5.61 -0.99
N HIS A 105 -6.68 6.35 -0.26
CA HIS A 105 -8.03 6.68 -0.65
C HIS A 105 -8.13 8.13 -1.19
N TRP A 106 -8.27 8.30 -2.52
CA TRP A 106 -8.05 9.58 -3.23
C TRP A 106 -8.74 9.69 -4.61
N GLY A 107 -8.62 10.86 -5.25
CA GLY A 107 -9.13 11.08 -6.61
C GLY A 107 -10.61 11.40 -6.62
N ASP A 108 -11.21 11.54 -7.79
CA ASP A 108 -12.62 11.92 -7.92
C ASP A 108 -13.50 10.70 -8.19
N GLU A 109 -14.70 10.69 -7.62
CA GLU A 109 -15.67 9.60 -7.83
C GLU A 109 -16.02 9.47 -9.31
N TYR A 110 -16.04 8.23 -9.79
CA TYR A 110 -16.41 7.83 -11.16
C TYR A 110 -15.53 8.40 -12.28
N ALA A 111 -14.39 9.03 -11.96
CA ALA A 111 -13.43 9.46 -12.95
C ALA A 111 -12.69 8.25 -13.55
N ASP A 112 -12.72 8.10 -14.88
CA ASP A 112 -12.05 7.01 -15.59
C ASP A 112 -10.52 7.07 -15.51
N ALA A 113 -9.95 8.28 -15.45
CA ALA A 113 -8.51 8.51 -15.42
C ALA A 113 -8.07 9.15 -14.09
N PRO A 114 -6.88 8.78 -13.57
CA PRO A 114 -6.33 9.45 -12.40
C PRO A 114 -5.95 10.89 -12.74
N ALA A 115 -6.22 11.81 -11.82
CA ALA A 115 -5.80 13.19 -11.94
C ALA A 115 -4.27 13.30 -11.99
N SER A 116 -3.77 14.37 -12.63
CA SER A 116 -2.32 14.58 -12.80
C SER A 116 -1.54 14.59 -11.49
N TYR A 117 -2.16 15.06 -10.40
CA TYR A 117 -1.55 15.07 -9.08
C TYR A 117 -1.38 13.64 -8.52
N GLN A 118 -2.37 12.76 -8.71
CA GLN A 118 -2.27 11.35 -8.29
C GLN A 118 -1.08 10.69 -8.98
N GLN A 119 -0.91 10.91 -10.29
CA GLN A 119 0.22 10.36 -11.03
C GLN A 119 1.57 10.88 -10.53
N ARG A 120 1.70 12.20 -10.32
CA ARG A 120 2.95 12.79 -9.82
C ARG A 120 3.33 12.26 -8.45
N TYR A 121 2.40 12.21 -7.50
CA TYR A 121 2.71 11.76 -6.14
C TYR A 121 2.92 10.26 -6.06
N ALA A 122 2.13 9.45 -6.77
CA ALA A 122 2.35 8.01 -6.83
C ALA A 122 3.77 7.69 -7.29
N ARG A 123 4.20 8.31 -8.40
CA ARG A 123 5.55 8.13 -8.94
C ARG A 123 6.64 8.57 -7.96
N ARG A 124 6.46 9.71 -7.27
CA ARG A 124 7.41 10.15 -6.24
C ARG A 124 7.51 9.19 -5.06
N LEU A 125 6.43 8.56 -4.63
CA LEU A 125 6.47 7.55 -3.56
C LEU A 125 7.22 6.30 -4.01
N ILE A 126 7.04 5.88 -5.27
CA ILE A 126 7.88 4.81 -5.86
C ILE A 126 9.34 5.26 -5.95
N ASP A 127 9.63 6.51 -6.33
CA ASP A 127 11.00 7.04 -6.38
C ASP A 127 11.73 6.99 -5.03
N ARG A 128 10.98 7.00 -3.91
CA ARG A 128 11.50 6.86 -2.54
C ARG A 128 11.67 5.39 -2.09
N GLY A 129 11.29 4.41 -2.91
CA GLY A 129 11.44 2.99 -2.59
C GLY A 129 10.15 2.28 -2.16
N ALA A 130 8.97 2.88 -2.37
CA ALA A 130 7.73 2.11 -2.22
C ALA A 130 7.64 1.05 -3.33
N ALA A 131 7.37 -0.20 -2.96
CA ALA A 131 7.13 -1.28 -3.91
C ALA A 131 5.81 -1.07 -4.67
N GLY A 132 4.80 -0.49 -4.02
CA GLY A 132 3.58 -0.14 -4.73
C GLY A 132 2.71 0.90 -4.06
N VAL A 133 1.93 1.61 -4.88
CA VAL A 133 0.90 2.56 -4.47
C VAL A 133 -0.46 2.05 -4.94
N ILE A 134 -1.34 1.72 -4.00
CA ILE A 134 -2.65 1.11 -4.25
C ILE A 134 -3.74 2.10 -3.87
N GLY A 135 -4.31 2.73 -4.89
CA GLY A 135 -5.36 3.73 -4.81
C GLY A 135 -6.77 3.14 -4.77
N HIS A 136 -7.67 3.78 -4.03
CA HIS A 136 -9.11 3.50 -3.87
C HIS A 136 -9.86 4.85 -3.85
N HIS A 137 -11.20 4.82 -3.79
CA HIS A 137 -12.18 5.95 -3.77
C HIS A 137 -12.94 6.21 -5.09
N PRO A 138 -12.34 6.17 -6.29
CA PRO A 138 -13.07 6.51 -7.52
C PRO A 138 -14.29 5.62 -7.84
N HIS A 139 -14.55 4.55 -7.09
CA HIS A 139 -15.65 3.58 -7.32
C HIS A 139 -15.64 2.89 -8.69
N VAL A 140 -14.57 3.05 -9.47
CA VAL A 140 -14.36 2.42 -10.78
C VAL A 140 -12.91 1.94 -10.89
N LEU A 141 -12.66 0.93 -11.72
CA LEU A 141 -11.28 0.58 -12.10
C LEU A 141 -10.64 1.75 -12.83
N GLN A 142 -9.46 2.16 -12.37
CA GLN A 142 -8.55 3.02 -13.12
C GLN A 142 -7.35 2.21 -13.62
N GLY A 143 -6.52 2.83 -14.46
CA GLY A 143 -5.34 2.18 -15.00
C GLY A 143 -4.35 1.73 -13.93
N ILE A 144 -3.51 0.77 -14.31
CA ILE A 144 -2.38 0.29 -13.52
C ILE A 144 -1.11 0.66 -14.27
N GLU A 145 -0.15 1.23 -13.57
CA GLU A 145 1.11 1.68 -14.12
C GLU A 145 2.26 0.86 -13.53
N ARG A 146 3.10 0.28 -14.39
CA ARG A 146 4.46 -0.10 -14.00
C ARG A 146 5.33 1.14 -14.11
N TYR A 147 5.91 1.56 -12.99
CA TYR A 147 6.79 2.71 -12.94
C TYR A 147 8.10 2.32 -12.24
N LYS A 148 9.20 2.28 -13.00
CA LYS A 148 10.51 1.79 -12.53
C LYS A 148 10.38 0.40 -11.89
N HIS A 149 10.79 0.28 -10.62
CA HIS A 149 10.76 -0.95 -9.84
C HIS A 149 9.39 -1.27 -9.23
N GLY A 150 8.45 -0.33 -9.26
CA GLY A 150 7.19 -0.42 -8.53
C GLY A 150 5.94 -0.48 -9.39
N VAL A 151 4.81 -0.71 -8.73
CA VAL A 151 3.48 -0.72 -9.33
C VAL A 151 2.59 0.37 -8.72
N ILE A 152 1.82 1.05 -9.57
CA ILE A 152 0.79 2.00 -9.15
C ILE A 152 -0.55 1.52 -9.69
N ALA A 153 -1.46 1.10 -8.81
CA ALA A 153 -2.85 0.84 -9.18
C ALA A 153 -3.69 2.03 -8.72
N TYR A 154 -4.13 2.91 -9.63
CA TYR A 154 -4.74 4.18 -9.24
C TYR A 154 -6.13 4.02 -8.59
N SER A 155 -6.87 2.99 -8.99
CA SER A 155 -8.12 2.54 -8.37
C SER A 155 -8.42 1.09 -8.74
N MET A 156 -8.76 0.27 -7.75
CA MET A 156 -9.16 -1.13 -7.93
C MET A 156 -10.68 -1.35 -8.08
N GLY A 157 -11.47 -0.28 -8.06
CA GLY A 157 -12.92 -0.35 -8.12
C GLY A 157 -13.55 -0.79 -6.80
N ASN A 158 -14.77 -1.32 -6.88
CA ASN A 158 -15.65 -1.49 -5.72
C ASN A 158 -15.54 -2.84 -5.00
N PHE A 159 -15.02 -3.89 -5.64
CA PHE A 159 -14.95 -5.29 -5.21
C PHE A 159 -16.20 -5.84 -4.49
N LEU A 160 -16.49 -5.40 -3.27
CA LEU A 160 -17.71 -5.69 -2.51
C LEU A 160 -18.44 -4.36 -2.21
N PHE A 161 -19.44 -4.01 -3.02
CA PHE A 161 -20.21 -2.76 -2.90
C PHE A 161 -21.60 -2.89 -3.54
N GLU A 162 -22.55 -2.04 -3.13
CA GLU A 162 -23.94 -2.12 -3.59
C GLU A 162 -24.14 -1.52 -5.00
N ASN A 163 -23.34 -0.54 -5.39
CA ASN A 163 -23.43 0.07 -6.72
C ASN A 163 -22.94 -0.91 -7.79
N THR A 164 -23.89 -1.47 -8.54
CA THR A 164 -23.65 -2.45 -9.60
C THR A 164 -23.91 -1.92 -11.00
N ASN A 165 -23.84 -0.59 -11.20
CA ASN A 165 -23.90 0.04 -12.52
C ASN A 165 -22.81 -0.51 -13.47
N GLU A 166 -22.97 -0.28 -14.77
CA GLU A 166 -22.20 -0.98 -15.81
C GLU A 166 -20.67 -0.91 -15.63
N ILE A 167 -20.16 0.28 -15.26
CA ILE A 167 -18.73 0.52 -15.00
C ILE A 167 -18.35 0.24 -13.53
N PRO A 168 -19.06 0.77 -12.51
CA PRO A 168 -18.70 0.55 -11.11
C PRO A 168 -18.68 -0.91 -10.66
N ARG A 169 -19.40 -1.80 -11.36
CA ARG A 169 -19.37 -3.24 -11.08
C ARG A 169 -18.08 -3.91 -11.55
N LEU A 170 -17.30 -3.31 -12.46
CA LEU A 170 -16.06 -3.89 -12.94
C LEU A 170 -14.98 -3.70 -11.86
N THR A 171 -14.28 -4.78 -11.52
CA THR A 171 -13.33 -4.81 -10.40
C THR A 171 -12.26 -5.88 -10.63
N GLY A 172 -11.36 -6.10 -9.68
CA GLY A 172 -10.46 -7.25 -9.74
C GLY A 172 -9.68 -7.44 -8.46
N ILE A 173 -8.84 -8.47 -8.46
CA ILE A 173 -7.86 -8.73 -7.40
C ILE A 173 -6.48 -8.46 -8.01
N LEU A 174 -5.71 -7.60 -7.36
CA LEU A 174 -4.31 -7.41 -7.69
C LEU A 174 -3.45 -8.31 -6.80
N ARG A 175 -2.71 -9.21 -7.42
CA ARG A 175 -1.74 -10.08 -6.77
C ARG A 175 -0.33 -9.60 -7.12
N VAL A 176 0.40 -9.18 -6.09
CA VAL A 176 1.82 -8.81 -6.21
C VAL A 176 2.64 -9.98 -5.64
N ARG A 177 3.56 -10.51 -6.45
CA ARG A 177 4.49 -11.55 -6.02
C ARG A 177 5.88 -10.92 -5.87
N LEU A 178 6.43 -11.02 -4.67
CA LEU A 178 7.76 -10.51 -4.36
C LEU A 178 8.82 -11.61 -4.50
N ALA A 179 10.00 -11.23 -5.00
CA ALA A 179 11.19 -12.07 -5.06
C ALA A 179 11.85 -12.16 -3.68
N PRO A 180 12.10 -13.38 -3.14
CA PRO A 180 12.78 -13.55 -1.85
C PRO A 180 14.14 -12.85 -1.81
N GLY A 181 14.50 -12.32 -0.64
CA GLY A 181 15.81 -11.69 -0.39
C GLY A 181 15.93 -10.26 -0.92
N GLU A 182 15.24 -9.93 -2.01
CA GLU A 182 15.33 -8.60 -2.65
C GLU A 182 14.12 -7.71 -2.44
N GLY A 183 12.97 -8.27 -2.06
CA GLY A 183 11.76 -7.46 -1.85
C GLY A 183 11.15 -6.89 -3.12
N CYS A 184 11.76 -7.18 -4.27
CA CYS A 184 11.37 -6.70 -5.59
C CYS A 184 10.12 -7.41 -6.11
N ILE A 185 9.36 -6.74 -6.98
CA ILE A 185 8.20 -7.34 -7.64
C ILE A 185 8.68 -8.25 -8.78
N ASP A 186 8.47 -9.56 -8.67
CA ASP A 186 8.73 -10.52 -9.74
C ASP A 186 7.56 -10.55 -10.74
N GLU A 187 6.34 -10.64 -10.21
CA GLU A 187 5.12 -10.69 -11.01
C GLU A 187 4.02 -9.84 -10.38
N LEU A 188 3.38 -9.03 -11.23
CA LEU A 188 2.08 -8.46 -10.95
C LEU A 188 1.03 -9.21 -11.77
N ARG A 189 -0.03 -9.66 -11.11
CA ARG A 189 -1.16 -10.32 -11.76
C ARG A 189 -2.46 -9.65 -11.35
N PHE A 190 -3.22 -9.21 -12.34
CA PHE A 190 -4.58 -8.72 -12.14
C PHE A 190 -5.57 -9.80 -12.55
N HIS A 191 -6.29 -10.32 -11.55
CA HIS A 191 -7.38 -11.25 -11.73
C HIS A 191 -8.68 -10.46 -11.95
N PRO A 192 -9.26 -10.46 -13.16
CA PRO A 192 -10.45 -9.67 -13.43
C PRO A 192 -11.66 -10.25 -12.69
N ALA A 193 -12.47 -9.37 -12.15
CA ALA A 193 -13.71 -9.73 -11.47
C ALA A 193 -14.82 -8.72 -11.82
N TYR A 194 -16.04 -9.06 -11.44
CA TYR A 194 -17.14 -8.10 -11.48
C TYR A 194 -18.14 -8.39 -10.38
N ILE A 195 -18.89 -7.38 -9.98
CA ILE A 195 -19.98 -7.51 -9.02
C ILE A 195 -21.21 -8.00 -9.77
N LYS A 196 -21.65 -9.22 -9.47
CA LYS A 196 -22.95 -9.74 -9.91
C LYS A 196 -24.06 -9.05 -9.12
N ARG A 197 -25.20 -8.81 -9.77
CA ARG A 197 -26.37 -8.18 -9.14
C ARG A 197 -27.23 -9.17 -8.35
N TYR A 198 -27.34 -10.40 -8.86
CA TYR A 198 -28.20 -11.45 -8.33
C TYR A 198 -27.39 -12.68 -7.91
N PRO A 199 -27.80 -13.41 -6.86
CA PRO A 199 -28.98 -13.14 -6.01
C PRO A 199 -28.81 -11.93 -5.07
N THR A 200 -27.58 -11.53 -4.78
CA THR A 200 -27.21 -10.29 -4.08
C THR A 200 -25.94 -9.71 -4.69
N PRO A 201 -25.60 -8.43 -4.47
CA PRO A 201 -24.31 -7.87 -4.87
C PRO A 201 -23.12 -8.66 -4.29
N HIS A 202 -22.35 -9.33 -5.13
CA HIS A 202 -21.11 -10.03 -4.72
C HIS A 202 -20.09 -10.11 -5.86
N PRO A 203 -18.79 -10.03 -5.57
CA PRO A 203 -17.75 -10.22 -6.58
C PRO A 203 -17.70 -11.67 -7.05
N VAL A 204 -17.52 -11.86 -8.36
CA VAL A 204 -17.17 -13.15 -8.97
C VAL A 204 -16.06 -12.98 -9.99
N PRO A 205 -15.28 -14.04 -10.28
CA PRO A 205 -14.33 -14.02 -11.39
C PRO A 205 -15.00 -13.61 -12.71
N ALA A 206 -14.32 -12.76 -13.47
CA ALA A 206 -14.76 -12.36 -14.80
C ALA A 206 -14.09 -13.25 -15.85
N GLU A 207 -14.84 -14.20 -16.38
CA GLU A 207 -14.37 -15.15 -17.40
C GLU A 207 -14.95 -14.83 -18.78
N LYS A 208 -14.34 -15.37 -19.85
CA LYS A 208 -14.86 -15.34 -21.22
C LYS A 208 -15.24 -13.93 -21.67
N GLY A 209 -16.51 -13.68 -22.00
CA GLY A 209 -16.99 -12.39 -22.46
C GLY A 209 -16.79 -11.28 -21.43
N MET A 210 -17.07 -11.56 -20.15
CA MET A 210 -16.87 -10.57 -19.09
C MET A 210 -15.40 -10.35 -18.79
N GLY A 211 -14.59 -11.42 -18.84
CA GLY A 211 -13.13 -11.31 -18.74
C GLY A 211 -12.56 -10.37 -19.80
N LYS A 212 -12.98 -10.50 -21.07
CA LYS A 212 -12.60 -9.59 -22.15
C LYS A 212 -12.97 -8.12 -21.87
N VAL A 213 -14.15 -7.87 -21.28
CA VAL A 213 -14.60 -6.50 -20.93
C VAL A 213 -13.69 -5.89 -19.86
N VAL A 214 -13.50 -6.58 -18.75
CA VAL A 214 -12.70 -6.08 -17.62
C VAL A 214 -11.23 -5.91 -18.06
N ARG A 215 -10.65 -6.92 -18.73
CA ARG A 215 -9.27 -6.86 -19.22
C ARG A 215 -9.05 -5.72 -20.22
N ARG A 216 -9.99 -5.51 -21.15
CA ARG A 216 -9.90 -4.41 -22.11
C ARG A 216 -9.87 -3.07 -21.38
N ARG A 217 -10.79 -2.84 -20.44
CA ARG A 217 -10.82 -1.59 -19.66
C ARG A 217 -9.48 -1.33 -18.97
N VAL A 218 -8.94 -2.31 -18.23
CA VAL A 218 -7.66 -2.14 -17.52
C VAL A 218 -6.53 -1.86 -18.51
N ARG A 219 -6.42 -2.62 -19.61
CA ARG A 219 -5.38 -2.41 -20.63
C ARG A 219 -5.47 -1.03 -21.28
N ASP A 220 -6.66 -0.60 -21.67
CA ASP A 220 -6.88 0.68 -22.34
C ASP A 220 -6.54 1.85 -21.41
N LEU A 221 -6.99 1.81 -20.15
CA LEU A 221 -6.67 2.83 -19.15
C LEU A 221 -5.18 2.84 -18.74
N SER A 222 -4.51 1.69 -18.81
CA SER A 222 -3.09 1.56 -18.44
C SER A 222 -2.13 1.96 -19.56
N LYS A 223 -2.56 1.88 -20.82
CA LYS A 223 -1.70 2.13 -21.99
C LYS A 223 -1.11 3.55 -21.99
N GLU A 224 -1.89 4.53 -21.55
CA GLU A 224 -1.48 5.94 -21.46
C GLU A 224 -0.65 6.23 -20.19
N LEU A 225 -0.52 5.27 -19.26
CA LEU A 225 0.21 5.41 -18.01
C LEU A 225 1.55 4.68 -18.07
N GLY A 226 2.62 5.43 -18.37
CA GLY A 226 3.98 4.88 -18.42
C GLY A 226 4.20 3.84 -19.53
N LYS A 227 3.30 3.78 -20.52
CA LYS A 227 3.27 2.75 -21.58
C LYS A 227 3.20 1.32 -21.01
N THR A 228 2.40 1.14 -19.95
CA THR A 228 2.23 -0.17 -19.31
C THR A 228 1.45 -1.10 -20.23
N VAL A 229 2.09 -2.21 -20.62
CA VAL A 229 1.49 -3.22 -21.51
C VAL A 229 1.47 -4.56 -20.81
N PHE A 230 0.26 -5.11 -20.65
CA PHE A 230 0.03 -6.40 -20.03
C PHE A 230 0.14 -7.55 -21.03
N GLU A 231 0.76 -8.64 -20.59
CA GLU A 231 0.57 -9.97 -21.15
C GLU A 231 -0.79 -10.51 -20.70
N VAL A 232 -1.43 -11.33 -21.54
CA VAL A 232 -2.67 -12.02 -21.19
C VAL A 232 -2.33 -13.50 -21.02
N GLU A 233 -2.51 -14.01 -19.80
CA GLU A 233 -2.36 -15.42 -19.49
C GLU A 233 -3.69 -15.95 -19.00
N GLU A 234 -4.27 -16.88 -19.74
CA GLU A 234 -5.63 -17.38 -19.49
C GLU A 234 -6.66 -16.24 -19.41
N GLU A 235 -7.22 -15.98 -18.22
CA GLU A 235 -8.16 -14.90 -17.95
C GLU A 235 -7.50 -13.69 -17.26
N ASP A 236 -6.22 -13.75 -16.93
CA ASP A 236 -5.53 -12.71 -16.16
C ASP A 236 -4.74 -11.73 -17.03
N LEU A 237 -4.44 -10.56 -16.45
CA LEU A 237 -3.42 -9.66 -16.97
C LEU A 237 -2.15 -9.77 -16.14
N VAL A 238 -1.00 -9.87 -16.79
CA VAL A 238 0.27 -10.10 -16.11
C VAL A 238 1.31 -9.06 -16.54
N LEU A 239 2.10 -8.58 -15.57
CA LEU A 239 3.33 -7.82 -15.80
C LEU A 239 4.49 -8.50 -15.08
N ARG A 240 5.64 -8.52 -15.73
CA ARG A 240 6.91 -9.01 -15.21
C ARG A 240 8.05 -8.07 -15.62
N GLY A 241 9.26 -8.39 -15.17
CA GLY A 241 10.46 -7.61 -15.51
C GLY A 241 10.39 -6.20 -14.93
N PHE A 242 10.02 -6.09 -13.66
CA PHE A 242 10.22 -4.85 -12.91
C PHE A 242 11.72 -4.67 -12.67
N ASP A 243 12.18 -3.43 -12.68
CA ASP A 243 13.56 -3.14 -12.29
C ASP A 243 13.73 -3.53 -10.82
N CYS A 244 14.81 -4.21 -10.46
CA CYS A 244 15.11 -4.50 -9.06
C CYS A 244 16.33 -3.69 -8.66
N PRO A 245 16.19 -2.67 -7.79
CA PRO A 245 17.35 -1.97 -7.27
C PRO A 245 18.17 -2.91 -6.37
N PRO A 246 19.51 -2.77 -6.33
CA PRO A 246 20.35 -3.58 -5.46
C PRO A 246 19.94 -3.41 -3.99
N VAL A 247 19.80 -4.52 -3.29
CA VAL A 247 19.35 -4.58 -1.89
C VAL A 247 20.43 -4.02 -0.96
N PRO A 248 20.10 -3.15 0.00
CA PRO A 248 20.99 -2.83 1.10
C PRO A 248 21.28 -4.09 1.91
N ILE A 249 22.55 -4.41 2.15
CA ILE A 249 22.94 -5.56 2.98
C ILE A 249 22.42 -5.31 4.39
N ARG A 250 21.47 -6.14 4.86
CA ARG A 250 21.00 -6.10 6.24
C ARG A 250 22.05 -6.74 7.14
N PRO A 251 22.43 -6.12 8.27
CA PRO A 251 23.18 -6.84 9.30
C PRO A 251 22.33 -8.02 9.78
N GLU A 252 22.96 -9.19 9.92
CA GLU A 252 22.31 -10.39 10.43
C GLU A 252 21.67 -10.09 11.80
N PRO A 253 20.39 -10.48 12.02
CA PRO A 253 19.78 -10.34 13.33
C PRO A 253 20.43 -11.35 14.29
N GLY A 254 21.49 -10.93 14.98
CA GLY A 254 22.18 -11.81 15.93
C GLY A 254 23.66 -11.53 16.21
N ALA A 255 24.30 -10.56 15.56
CA ALA A 255 25.61 -10.08 16.02
C ALA A 255 25.40 -9.17 17.25
N ALA A 256 25.08 -9.77 18.39
CA ALA A 256 25.36 -9.14 19.66
C ALA A 256 26.88 -8.91 19.72
N ASP A 257 27.28 -7.66 19.92
CA ASP A 257 28.63 -7.33 20.40
C ASP A 257 28.90 -8.16 21.67
N THR A 258 29.59 -9.28 21.50
CA THR A 258 30.33 -9.92 22.58
C THR A 258 31.76 -9.41 22.48
N ASP A 259 31.95 -8.12 22.67
CA ASP A 259 33.25 -7.59 23.11
C ASP A 259 33.14 -7.36 24.62
N THR A 260 33.04 -8.48 25.35
CA THR A 260 33.43 -8.50 26.75
C THR A 260 34.95 -8.53 26.77
N ASP A 261 35.53 -7.35 26.95
CA ASP A 261 36.89 -7.16 27.42
C ASP A 261 37.14 -8.09 28.62
N THR A 262 37.97 -9.11 28.41
CA THR A 262 38.58 -9.89 29.48
C THR A 262 40.08 -10.01 29.23
N ASP A 263 40.80 -9.25 30.04
CA ASP A 263 42.06 -9.55 30.72
C ASP A 263 43.34 -9.82 29.90
N GLY A 264 44.35 -9.00 30.19
CA GLY A 264 45.73 -9.17 29.74
C GLY A 264 46.68 -8.22 30.48
N ASP A 265 46.94 -8.58 31.73
CA ASP A 265 47.76 -7.97 32.77
C ASP A 265 49.25 -7.70 32.42
N THR A 266 49.87 -6.87 33.27
CA THR A 266 51.29 -6.75 33.63
C THR A 266 52.27 -5.78 32.92
N ASP A 267 52.79 -4.89 33.79
CA ASP A 267 54.17 -4.47 33.99
C ASP A 267 54.77 -3.27 33.23
N GLY A 268 55.32 -2.33 34.02
CA GLY A 268 56.51 -1.57 33.65
C GLY A 268 56.57 -0.09 34.00
N ASP A 269 56.67 0.23 35.29
CA ASP A 269 57.71 1.09 35.89
C ASP A 269 57.89 2.60 35.55
N THR A 270 58.28 3.30 36.64
CA THR A 270 59.09 4.52 36.80
C THR A 270 58.63 5.95 36.42
N THR A 271 58.52 6.79 37.48
CA THR A 271 59.12 8.13 37.75
C THR A 271 58.09 9.10 38.36
N ALA A 272 58.13 9.43 39.66
CA ALA A 272 59.02 10.37 40.37
C ALA A 272 58.79 11.86 39.99
N GLY A 273 58.36 12.68 40.97
CA GLY A 273 58.47 14.14 40.90
C GLY A 273 57.49 14.92 41.78
N GLU A 274 57.94 15.20 43.02
CA GLU A 274 57.59 16.31 43.97
C GLU A 274 56.13 16.63 44.34
#